data_AF-A0A0B7F8U8-F1
#
_entry.id   AF-A0A0B7F8U8-F1
#
_cell.length_a   1.000
_cell.length_b   1.000
_cell.length_c   1.000
_cell.angle_alpha   90.00
_cell.angle_beta   90.00
_cell.angle_gamma   90.00
#
_symmetry.space_group_name_H-M   'P 1'
#
loop_
_entity.id
_entity.type
_entity.pdbx_description
1 polymer ?
#
loop_
_entity_poly.entity_id
_entity_poly.type
_entity_poly.pdbx_seq_one_letter_code
_entity_poly.pdbx_strand_id
1 'polypeptide(L)'
;MQPSVNQVLNAAFHILNYEKSEKPELLGASVFGVNDIYRKLATFKAAARLPDGTMPKLYFVKLDVRACFDTIDQDKLLQILRHTLTQKAYMVRKFSQLQFSTGQPRRSFRKRAVPDWDHTHFMTYAAKVAACLRHVIFADQVVYGFDYMEDVLDLLEEHITDNIVRIGSELYRQVVGIPQGSVLSTLLCAIFYGDLERTKLVFTADPGNVLLRFVDDYLFITTDVTAARKFLSIMHQGHPEYGCIIAEEKTLTNFVDVGTHTTVLPPDAECVCKYATTQRLRILTCFIDFPWCGRVIHMRELSVQWDYGRYNGRHVAHGLTVDYGRQPGAKFRTRFLQ
;
A
#
# COMPACT_ATOMS: atom_id res chain seq x y z
N MET A 1 25.32 -22.73 -2.60
CA MET A 1 24.10 -22.12 -3.18
C MET A 1 24.26 -20.62 -3.05
N GLN A 2 24.24 -19.88 -4.16
CA GLN A 2 24.19 -18.41 -4.08
C GLN A 2 22.84 -17.98 -3.48
N PRO A 3 22.82 -17.02 -2.56
CA PRO A 3 21.58 -16.50 -2.00
C PRO A 3 20.76 -15.81 -3.11
N SER A 4 19.43 -15.86 -3.01
CA SER A 4 18.60 -15.08 -3.92
C SER A 4 18.75 -13.58 -3.63
N VAL A 5 18.50 -12.73 -4.63
CA VAL A 5 18.53 -11.26 -4.46
C VAL A 5 17.67 -10.82 -3.28
N ASN A 6 16.46 -11.38 -3.14
CA ASN A 6 15.58 -11.09 -2.00
C ASN A 6 16.13 -11.55 -0.64
N GLN A 7 17.00 -12.56 -0.60
CA GLN A 7 17.70 -12.96 0.63
C GLN A 7 18.80 -11.97 1.01
N VAL A 8 19.53 -11.45 0.02
CA VAL A 8 20.57 -10.43 0.21
C VAL A 8 19.95 -9.12 0.71
N LEU A 9 18.89 -8.65 0.05
CA LEU A 9 18.17 -7.41 0.38
C LEU A 9 17.37 -7.46 1.69
N ASN A 10 17.35 -8.61 2.37
CA ASN A 10 16.48 -8.79 3.51
C ASN A 10 16.85 -7.88 4.69
N ALA A 11 18.14 -7.60 4.92
CA ALA A 11 18.57 -6.65 5.94
C ALA A 11 18.08 -5.24 5.63
N ALA A 12 18.35 -4.73 4.42
CA ALA A 12 17.87 -3.45 3.92
C ALA A 12 16.34 -3.33 4.02
N PHE A 13 15.59 -4.39 3.71
CA PHE A 13 14.14 -4.41 3.89
C PHE A 13 13.73 -4.16 5.34
N HIS A 14 14.35 -4.85 6.30
CA HIS A 14 14.02 -4.66 7.71
C HIS A 14 14.44 -3.29 8.24
N ILE A 15 15.55 -2.74 7.75
CA ILE A 15 16.05 -1.41 8.10
C ILE A 15 15.11 -0.31 7.59
N LEU A 16 14.70 -0.36 6.32
CA LEU A 16 13.71 0.58 5.78
C LEU A 16 12.35 0.45 6.49
N ASN A 17 11.98 -0.76 6.92
CA ASN A 17 10.78 -0.97 7.74
C ASN A 17 10.91 -0.41 9.18
N TYR A 18 12.13 -0.30 9.71
CA TYR A 18 12.38 0.39 10.97
C TYR A 18 12.24 1.90 10.78
N GLU A 19 12.92 2.48 9.80
CA GLU A 19 12.88 3.92 9.52
C GLU A 19 11.46 4.41 9.26
N LYS A 20 10.68 3.70 8.45
CA LYS A 20 9.27 4.05 8.21
C LYS A 20 8.40 3.98 9.48
N SER A 21 8.79 3.18 10.48
CA SER A 21 8.04 3.05 11.74
C SER A 21 8.37 4.17 12.71
N GLU A 22 9.60 4.70 12.67
CA GLU A 22 10.01 5.89 13.43
C GLU A 22 9.54 7.18 12.77
N LYS A 23 9.48 7.20 11.43
CA LYS A 23 9.08 8.35 10.62
C LYS A 23 7.96 8.00 9.63
N PRO A 24 6.70 7.87 10.09
CA PRO A 24 5.58 7.52 9.23
C PRO A 24 5.36 8.50 8.06
N GLU A 25 5.76 9.76 8.21
CA GLU A 25 5.67 10.81 7.20
C GLU A 25 6.46 10.49 5.93
N LEU A 26 7.48 9.62 6.01
CA LEU A 26 8.26 9.16 4.85
C LEU A 26 7.36 8.53 3.78
N LEU A 27 6.30 7.85 4.20
CA LEU A 27 5.39 7.11 3.34
C LEU A 27 4.25 7.97 2.78
N GLY A 28 4.11 9.20 3.29
CA GLY A 28 3.04 10.12 2.95
C GLY A 28 1.64 9.50 3.05
N ALA A 29 0.88 9.55 1.96
CA ALA A 29 -0.47 9.03 1.82
C ALA A 29 -0.53 7.50 1.70
N SER A 30 0.60 6.79 1.59
CA SER A 30 0.63 5.34 1.37
C SER A 30 -0.19 4.57 2.41
N VAL A 31 -0.87 3.52 1.94
CA VAL A 31 -1.55 2.52 2.75
C VAL A 31 -1.13 1.13 2.28
N PHE A 32 -0.87 0.21 3.21
CA PHE A 32 -0.38 -1.14 2.88
C PHE A 32 -1.43 -2.23 3.07
N GLY A 33 -2.60 -1.89 3.62
CA GLY A 33 -3.66 -2.87 3.83
C GLY A 33 -4.99 -2.26 4.26
N VAL A 34 -5.98 -3.14 4.42
CA VAL A 34 -7.37 -2.78 4.75
C VAL A 34 -7.46 -1.97 6.06
N ASN A 35 -6.66 -2.35 7.07
CA ASN A 35 -6.67 -1.66 8.36
C ASN A 35 -6.21 -0.21 8.26
N ASP A 36 -5.24 0.08 7.39
CA ASP A 36 -4.72 1.44 7.22
C ASP A 36 -5.74 2.32 6.48
N ILE A 37 -6.36 1.76 5.44
CA ILE A 37 -7.48 2.40 4.72
C ILE A 37 -8.61 2.73 5.69
N TYR A 38 -9.05 1.74 6.48
CA TYR A 38 -10.11 1.91 7.45
C TYR A 38 -9.78 2.99 8.48
N ARG A 39 -8.57 2.97 9.07
CA ARG A 39 -8.15 3.97 10.05
C ARG A 39 -8.17 5.38 9.45
N LYS A 40 -7.57 5.58 8.27
CA LYS A 40 -7.53 6.90 7.62
C LYS A 40 -8.94 7.42 7.31
N LEU A 41 -9.81 6.58 6.74
CA LEU A 41 -11.18 6.97 6.42
C LEU A 41 -12.04 7.19 7.67
N ALA A 42 -11.86 6.40 8.72
CA ALA A 42 -12.57 6.58 9.99
C ALA A 42 -12.16 7.87 10.68
N THR A 43 -10.86 8.20 10.71
CA THR A 43 -10.36 9.47 11.24
C THR A 43 -10.89 10.65 10.44
N PHE A 44 -10.85 10.57 9.10
CA PHE A 44 -11.42 11.59 8.23
C PHE A 44 -12.92 11.78 8.45
N LYS A 45 -13.70 10.68 8.49
CA LYS A 45 -15.14 10.71 8.75
C LYS A 45 -15.47 11.36 10.09
N ALA A 46 -14.70 11.05 11.14
CA ALA A 46 -14.90 11.65 12.45
C ALA A 46 -14.65 13.16 12.44
N ALA A 47 -13.62 13.61 11.73
CA ALA A 47 -13.26 15.03 11.63
C ALA A 47 -14.18 15.85 10.70
N ALA A 48 -14.69 15.24 9.63
CA ALA A 48 -15.50 15.92 8.62
C ALA A 48 -16.99 16.04 8.98
N ARG A 49 -17.45 15.36 10.05
CA ARG A 49 -18.86 15.41 10.48
C ARG A 49 -19.27 16.81 10.90
N LEU A 50 -20.45 17.22 10.46
CA LEU A 50 -21.08 18.47 10.89
C LEU A 50 -21.60 18.36 12.34
N PRO A 51 -21.87 19.49 13.03
CA PRO A 51 -22.35 19.48 14.41
C PRO A 51 -23.68 18.72 14.62
N ASP A 52 -24.49 18.59 13.56
CA ASP A 52 -25.75 17.84 13.56
C ASP A 52 -25.55 16.32 13.36
N GLY A 53 -24.30 15.85 13.23
CA GLY A 53 -23.93 14.46 13.02
C GLY A 53 -23.99 13.99 11.55
N THR A 54 -24.41 14.86 10.63
CA THR A 54 -24.47 14.54 9.20
C THR A 54 -23.10 14.69 8.52
N MET A 55 -22.95 14.08 7.35
CA MET A 55 -21.76 14.25 6.52
C MET A 55 -21.99 15.37 5.50
N PRO A 56 -21.02 16.29 5.33
CA PRO A 56 -21.08 17.26 4.23
C PRO A 56 -20.97 16.54 2.88
N LYS A 57 -21.25 17.27 1.79
CA LYS A 57 -20.99 16.77 0.44
C LYS A 57 -19.51 16.45 0.28
N LEU A 58 -19.22 15.25 -0.20
CA LEU A 58 -17.86 14.78 -0.43
C LEU A 58 -17.55 14.72 -1.92
N TYR A 59 -16.34 15.12 -2.27
CA TYR A 59 -15.79 15.09 -3.61
C TYR A 59 -14.68 14.04 -3.66
N PHE A 60 -14.80 13.11 -4.58
CA PHE A 60 -13.89 11.99 -4.77
C PHE A 60 -13.11 12.19 -6.07
N VAL A 61 -11.81 11.95 -6.00
CA VAL A 61 -10.92 11.88 -7.16
C VAL A 61 -10.08 10.61 -7.03
N LYS A 62 -10.14 9.74 -8.02
CA LYS A 62 -9.20 8.63 -8.19
C LYS A 62 -8.32 8.88 -9.40
N LEU A 63 -7.03 8.64 -9.21
CA LEU A 63 -6.02 8.67 -10.27
C LEU A 63 -5.21 7.38 -10.23
N ASP A 64 -4.67 6.99 -11.38
CA ASP A 64 -3.79 5.83 -11.55
C ASP A 64 -2.50 6.34 -12.20
N VAL A 65 -1.35 6.09 -11.56
CA VAL A 65 -0.04 6.46 -12.12
C VAL A 65 0.40 5.39 -13.12
N ARG A 66 0.67 5.78 -14.36
CA ARG A 66 1.12 4.87 -15.42
C ARG A 66 2.47 4.25 -15.06
N ALA A 67 2.52 2.92 -15.10
CA ALA A 67 3.75 2.13 -14.99
C ALA A 67 4.65 2.58 -13.83
N CYS A 68 4.07 2.78 -12.64
CA CYS A 68 4.72 3.51 -11.54
C CYS A 68 6.10 2.97 -11.11
N PHE A 69 6.37 1.67 -11.25
CA PHE A 69 7.69 1.11 -10.93
C PHE A 69 8.67 1.35 -12.07
N ASP A 70 8.21 1.34 -13.32
CA ASP A 70 9.05 1.42 -14.50
C ASP A 70 9.42 2.87 -14.87
N THR A 71 8.73 3.86 -14.28
CA THR A 71 8.97 5.29 -14.53
C THR A 71 9.76 5.99 -13.41
N ILE A 72 10.01 5.33 -12.27
CA ILE A 72 10.76 5.96 -11.16
C ILE A 72 12.15 6.41 -11.62
N ASP A 73 12.45 7.67 -11.38
CA ASP A 73 13.79 8.24 -11.57
C ASP A 73 14.74 7.70 -10.49
N GLN A 74 15.78 6.98 -10.92
CA GLN A 74 16.70 6.28 -10.03
C GLN A 74 17.55 7.26 -9.21
N ASP A 75 18.05 8.33 -9.83
CA ASP A 75 18.90 9.33 -9.18
C ASP A 75 18.13 10.08 -8.09
N LYS A 76 16.90 10.49 -8.39
CA LYS A 76 15.99 11.11 -7.43
C LYS A 76 15.66 10.16 -6.29
N LEU A 77 15.38 8.88 -6.58
CA LEU A 77 15.14 7.88 -5.53
C LEU A 77 16.35 7.74 -4.60
N LEU A 78 17.56 7.63 -5.15
CA LEU A 78 18.79 7.54 -4.36
C LEU A 78 19.03 8.78 -3.51
N GLN A 79 18.76 9.97 -4.06
CA GLN A 79 18.81 11.22 -3.29
C GLN A 79 17.85 11.17 -2.09
N ILE A 80 16.62 10.67 -2.26
CA ILE A 80 15.65 10.54 -1.17
C ILE A 80 16.13 9.50 -0.13
N LEU A 81 16.68 8.38 -0.58
CA LEU A 81 17.14 7.30 0.31
C LEU A 81 18.31 7.73 1.20
N ARG A 82 19.23 8.55 0.69
CA ARG A 82 20.35 9.13 1.48
C ARG A 82 19.87 9.95 2.68
N HIS A 83 18.67 10.52 2.64
CA HIS A 83 18.06 11.27 3.74
C HIS A 83 17.07 10.44 4.56
N THR A 84 16.73 9.23 4.08
CA THR A 84 15.74 8.35 4.71
C THR A 84 16.35 7.59 5.88
N LEU A 85 17.53 7.02 5.69
CA LEU A 85 18.20 6.26 6.74
C LEU A 85 18.91 7.22 7.71
N THR A 86 18.74 7.03 9.02
CA THR A 86 19.23 7.99 10.03
C THR A 86 20.28 7.46 10.98
N GLN A 87 20.28 6.15 11.24
CA GLN A 87 21.20 5.55 12.20
C GLN A 87 22.49 5.14 11.50
N LYS A 88 23.65 5.39 12.12
CA LYS A 88 24.95 5.01 11.53
C LYS A 88 25.11 3.50 11.34
N ALA A 89 24.46 2.71 12.18
CA ALA A 89 24.41 1.26 12.07
C ALA A 89 23.10 0.71 12.65
N TYR A 90 22.73 -0.47 12.16
CA TYR A 90 21.55 -1.20 12.59
C TYR A 90 21.92 -2.61 13.01
N MET A 91 21.15 -3.14 13.95
CA MET A 91 21.18 -4.54 14.33
C MET A 91 19.88 -5.21 13.89
N VAL A 92 19.98 -6.30 13.12
CA VAL A 92 18.80 -7.09 12.71
C VAL A 92 18.58 -8.24 13.70
N ARG A 93 17.68 -8.03 14.66
CA ARG A 93 17.25 -9.06 15.62
C ARG A 93 16.45 -10.15 14.91
N LYS A 94 16.73 -11.41 15.22
CA LYS A 94 16.06 -12.59 14.67
C LYS A 94 15.41 -13.38 15.79
N PHE A 95 14.14 -13.73 15.62
CA PHE A 95 13.40 -14.48 16.62
C PHE A 95 12.33 -15.36 15.99
N SER A 96 11.97 -16.44 16.68
CA SER A 96 10.87 -17.31 16.30
C SER A 96 9.63 -16.93 17.08
N GLN A 97 8.49 -16.86 16.39
CA GLN A 97 7.17 -16.65 16.98
C GLN A 97 6.34 -17.91 16.73
N LEU A 98 5.95 -18.59 17.80
CA LEU A 98 5.02 -19.70 17.78
C LEU A 98 3.64 -19.18 18.16
N GLN A 99 2.66 -19.35 17.28
CA GLN A 99 1.28 -18.96 17.55
C GLN A 99 0.35 -20.14 17.36
N PHE A 100 -0.54 -20.37 18.31
CA PHE A 100 -1.55 -21.42 18.18
C PHE A 100 -2.74 -20.88 17.38
N SER A 101 -3.00 -21.47 16.23
CA SER A 101 -4.15 -21.14 15.38
C SER A 101 -4.80 -22.43 14.92
N THR A 102 -6.14 -22.51 14.99
CA THR A 102 -6.92 -23.70 14.60
C THR A 102 -6.45 -25.01 15.28
N GLY A 103 -5.99 -24.92 16.53
CA GLY A 103 -5.56 -26.08 17.33
C GLY A 103 -4.18 -26.64 16.99
N GLN A 104 -3.43 -26.04 16.07
CA GLN A 104 -2.05 -26.43 15.77
C GLN A 104 -1.06 -25.27 15.98
N PRO A 105 0.15 -25.56 16.50
CA PRO A 105 1.19 -24.56 16.63
C PRO A 105 1.75 -24.19 15.26
N ARG A 106 1.69 -22.92 14.90
CA ARG A 106 2.33 -22.37 13.70
C ARG A 106 3.57 -21.58 14.10
N ARG A 107 4.75 -22.05 13.68
CA ARG A 107 6.01 -21.34 13.85
C ARG A 107 6.24 -20.38 12.68
N SER A 108 6.59 -19.15 12.99
CA SER A 108 7.02 -18.14 12.02
C SER A 108 8.36 -17.55 12.45
N PHE A 109 9.22 -17.27 11.49
CA PHE A 109 10.49 -16.60 11.73
C PHE A 109 10.31 -15.11 11.47
N ARG A 110 10.72 -14.29 12.43
CA ARG A 110 10.58 -12.84 12.40
C ARG A 110 11.96 -12.22 12.49
N LYS A 111 12.10 -11.09 11.83
CA LYS A 111 13.28 -10.24 11.91
C LYS A 111 12.83 -8.80 12.08
N ARG A 112 13.63 -8.03 12.82
CA ARG A 112 13.38 -6.62 13.06
C ARG A 112 14.70 -5.89 13.17
N ALA A 113 14.85 -4.82 12.39
CA ALA A 113 15.96 -3.89 12.57
C ALA A 113 15.68 -2.97 13.76
N VAL A 114 16.76 -2.66 14.48
CA VAL A 114 16.84 -1.63 15.52
C VAL A 114 18.18 -0.90 15.35
N PRO A 115 18.36 0.30 15.91
CA PRO A 115 19.67 0.93 15.94
C PRO A 115 20.69 0.03 16.67
N ASP A 116 21.97 0.13 16.30
CA ASP A 116 23.05 -0.63 16.93
C ASP A 116 23.16 -0.39 18.44
N TRP A 117 22.87 0.84 18.89
CA TRP A 117 22.85 1.26 20.28
C TRP A 117 21.61 0.77 21.06
N ASP A 118 20.58 0.24 20.40
CA ASP A 118 19.43 -0.38 21.09
C ASP A 118 19.83 -1.77 21.59
N HIS A 119 20.23 -1.82 22.86
CA HIS A 119 20.56 -3.04 23.60
C HIS A 119 19.39 -3.56 24.45
N THR A 120 18.14 -3.18 24.14
CA THR A 120 16.95 -3.66 24.86
C THR A 120 16.95 -5.18 24.91
N HIS A 121 16.94 -5.73 26.13
CA HIS A 121 16.92 -7.18 26.33
C HIS A 121 15.70 -7.81 25.64
N PHE A 122 15.91 -8.95 24.97
CA PHE A 122 14.88 -9.59 24.15
C PHE A 122 13.58 -9.85 24.93
N MET A 123 13.68 -10.23 26.20
CA MET A 123 12.49 -10.49 27.05
C MET A 123 11.61 -9.24 27.21
N THR A 124 12.21 -8.06 27.37
CA THR A 124 11.49 -6.78 27.47
C THR A 124 10.78 -6.46 26.16
N TYR A 125 11.48 -6.63 25.04
CA TYR A 125 10.90 -6.47 23.72
C TYR A 125 9.75 -7.47 23.47
N ALA A 126 9.97 -8.75 23.76
CA ALA A 126 8.99 -9.81 23.59
C ALA A 126 7.74 -9.56 24.44
N ALA A 127 7.89 -9.09 25.68
CA ALA A 127 6.77 -8.70 26.54
C ALA A 127 5.93 -7.56 25.93
N LYS A 128 6.59 -6.51 25.41
CA LYS A 128 5.91 -5.40 24.71
C LYS A 128 5.11 -5.88 23.50
N VAL A 129 5.68 -6.78 22.69
CA VAL A 129 4.98 -7.33 21.51
C VAL A 129 3.86 -8.30 21.92
N ALA A 130 4.09 -9.11 22.96
CA ALA A 130 3.11 -10.07 23.47
C ALA A 130 1.83 -9.39 24.00
N ALA A 131 1.92 -8.15 24.49
CA ALA A 131 0.76 -7.39 24.98
C ALA A 131 -0.37 -7.25 23.95
N CYS A 132 -0.05 -7.28 22.65
CA CYS A 132 -1.03 -7.18 21.57
C CYS A 132 -1.41 -8.54 20.95
N LEU A 133 -0.93 -9.65 21.51
CA LEU A 133 -1.07 -11.00 20.95
C LEU A 133 -1.62 -11.98 21.99
N ARG A 134 -2.23 -13.07 21.53
CA ARG A 134 -2.73 -14.14 22.39
C ARG A 134 -2.13 -15.48 21.98
N HIS A 135 -1.90 -16.34 22.97
CA HIS A 135 -1.37 -17.70 22.79
C HIS A 135 -0.10 -17.73 21.93
N VAL A 136 0.85 -16.86 22.27
CA VAL A 136 2.10 -16.69 21.54
C VAL A 136 3.30 -17.03 22.43
N ILE A 137 4.28 -17.71 21.85
CA ILE A 137 5.59 -17.94 22.46
C ILE A 137 6.64 -17.31 21.55
N PHE A 138 7.57 -16.56 22.14
CA PHE A 138 8.71 -16.00 21.47
C PHE A 138 9.98 -16.73 21.90
N ALA A 139 10.81 -17.08 20.93
CA ALA A 139 12.13 -17.67 21.17
C ALA A 139 13.19 -16.85 20.43
N ASP A 140 14.11 -16.28 21.18
CA ASP A 140 15.25 -15.54 20.63
C ASP A 140 16.17 -16.47 19.83
N GLN A 141 16.77 -15.98 18.76
CA GLN A 141 17.81 -16.72 18.05
C GLN A 141 19.23 -16.28 18.44
N VAL A 142 19.38 -15.19 19.22
CA VAL A 142 20.64 -14.71 19.83
C VAL A 142 21.75 -14.31 18.84
N VAL A 143 21.62 -14.66 17.55
CA VAL A 143 22.56 -14.30 16.48
C VAL A 143 22.04 -13.06 15.75
N TYR A 144 22.64 -11.91 16.05
CA TYR A 144 22.32 -10.63 15.43
C TYR A 144 23.47 -10.16 14.54
N GLY A 145 23.13 -9.82 13.29
CA GLY A 145 24.07 -9.16 12.39
C GLY A 145 23.99 -7.65 12.57
N PHE A 146 25.10 -6.98 12.24
CA PHE A 146 25.18 -5.52 12.18
C PHE A 146 25.35 -5.11 10.71
N ASP A 147 24.62 -4.08 10.32
CA ASP A 147 24.64 -3.51 8.97
C ASP A 147 24.87 -1.99 9.11
N TYR A 148 25.90 -1.46 8.46
CA TYR A 148 26.24 -0.03 8.51
C TYR A 148 25.46 0.76 7.47
N MET A 149 25.26 2.06 7.75
CA MET A 149 24.59 3.00 6.86
C MET A 149 25.09 2.92 5.42
N GLU A 150 26.40 3.04 5.24
CA GLU A 150 27.05 3.09 3.93
C GLU A 150 26.85 1.76 3.17
N ASP A 151 27.08 0.62 3.82
CA ASP A 151 26.88 -0.70 3.21
C ASP A 151 25.42 -0.91 2.74
N VAL A 152 24.45 -0.42 3.51
CA VAL A 152 23.03 -0.50 3.16
C VAL A 152 22.71 0.41 1.99
N LEU A 153 23.28 1.63 1.95
CA LEU A 153 23.11 2.54 0.83
C LEU A 153 23.75 2.00 -0.45
N ASP A 154 24.96 1.46 -0.37
CA ASP A 154 25.65 0.81 -1.49
C ASP A 154 24.83 -0.36 -2.04
N LEU A 155 24.29 -1.21 -1.15
CA LEU A 155 23.43 -2.32 -1.55
C LEU A 155 22.11 -1.84 -2.20
N LEU A 156 21.53 -0.75 -1.72
CA LEU A 156 20.34 -0.15 -2.32
C LEU A 156 20.66 0.46 -3.70
N GLU A 157 21.81 1.12 -3.83
CA GLU A 157 22.29 1.72 -5.07
C GLU A 157 22.57 0.66 -6.14
N GLU A 158 23.29 -0.40 -5.79
CA GLU A 158 23.50 -1.56 -6.66
C GLU A 158 22.15 -2.18 -7.08
N HIS A 159 21.23 -2.38 -6.12
CA HIS A 159 19.94 -2.97 -6.42
C HIS A 159 19.08 -2.14 -7.39
N ILE A 160 19.11 -0.81 -7.25
CA ILE A 160 18.31 0.11 -8.06
C ILE A 160 18.93 0.27 -9.46
N THR A 161 20.25 0.44 -9.53
CA THR A 161 20.93 0.85 -10.77
C THR A 161 21.47 -0.33 -11.58
N ASP A 162 21.87 -1.43 -10.95
CA ASP A 162 22.54 -2.56 -11.60
C ASP A 162 21.61 -3.75 -11.84
N ASN A 163 20.33 -3.46 -12.12
CA ASN A 163 19.38 -4.49 -12.49
C ASN A 163 19.56 -4.93 -13.94
N ILE A 164 20.11 -6.13 -14.12
CA ILE A 164 20.32 -6.76 -15.42
C ILE A 164 19.20 -7.78 -15.69
N VAL A 165 18.49 -7.59 -16.80
CA VAL A 165 17.42 -8.46 -17.28
C VAL A 165 17.89 -9.19 -18.53
N ARG A 166 17.66 -10.50 -18.59
CA ARG A 166 17.93 -11.31 -19.78
C ARG A 166 16.65 -11.50 -20.60
N ILE A 167 16.67 -11.06 -21.85
CA ILE A 167 15.58 -11.26 -22.80
C ILE A 167 16.13 -12.08 -23.98
N GLY A 168 15.71 -13.35 -24.07
CA GLY A 168 16.29 -14.30 -25.01
C GLY A 168 17.78 -14.55 -24.75
N SER A 169 18.63 -14.25 -25.74
CA SER A 169 20.09 -14.35 -25.64
C SER A 169 20.76 -13.07 -25.16
N GLU A 170 20.04 -11.95 -25.10
CA GLU A 170 20.61 -10.63 -24.84
C GLU A 170 20.42 -10.20 -23.39
N LEU A 171 21.36 -9.39 -22.92
CA LEU A 171 21.35 -8.79 -21.58
C LEU A 171 21.09 -7.30 -21.70
N TYR A 172 20.14 -6.81 -20.91
CA TYR A 172 19.73 -5.43 -20.85
C TYR A 172 19.88 -4.91 -19.42
N ARG A 173 20.29 -3.66 -19.25
CA ARG A 173 20.28 -2.98 -17.96
C ARG A 173 19.06 -2.08 -17.87
N GLN A 174 18.31 -2.17 -16.78
CA GLN A 174 17.21 -1.26 -16.50
C GLN A 174 17.78 0.10 -16.06
N VAL A 175 17.65 1.11 -16.91
CA VAL A 175 18.17 2.48 -16.66
C VAL A 175 17.11 3.45 -16.12
N VAL A 176 15.82 3.10 -16.22
CA VAL A 176 14.70 3.86 -15.65
C VAL A 176 13.77 2.89 -14.94
N GLY A 177 13.25 3.32 -13.79
CA GLY A 177 12.43 2.51 -12.91
C GLY A 177 13.22 1.64 -11.95
N ILE A 178 12.49 0.83 -11.19
CA ILE A 178 13.03 -0.09 -10.18
C ILE A 178 12.67 -1.55 -10.51
N PRO A 179 13.42 -2.54 -10.01
CA PRO A 179 13.19 -3.94 -10.35
C PRO A 179 11.84 -4.45 -9.85
N GLN A 180 10.98 -4.94 -10.73
CA GLN A 180 9.71 -5.56 -10.34
C GLN A 180 9.94 -6.94 -9.70
N GLY A 181 9.20 -7.25 -8.63
CA GLY A 181 9.34 -8.52 -7.89
C GLY A 181 10.43 -8.54 -6.81
N SER A 182 11.16 -7.43 -6.62
CA SER A 182 11.99 -7.25 -5.45
C SER A 182 11.13 -7.03 -4.20
N VAL A 183 11.62 -7.55 -3.06
CA VAL A 183 11.00 -7.34 -1.74
C VAL A 183 10.99 -5.87 -1.33
N LEU A 184 11.82 -5.03 -1.95
CA LEU A 184 11.93 -3.60 -1.65
C LEU A 184 11.01 -2.71 -2.50
N SER A 185 10.62 -3.13 -3.72
CA SER A 185 10.08 -2.22 -4.73
C SER A 185 8.85 -1.46 -4.26
N THR A 186 7.91 -2.13 -3.58
CA THR A 186 6.71 -1.48 -3.03
C THR A 186 7.06 -0.44 -1.97
N LEU A 187 8.06 -0.70 -1.13
CA LEU A 187 8.46 0.22 -0.07
C LEU A 187 9.24 1.42 -0.64
N LEU A 188 10.14 1.17 -1.59
CA LEU A 188 10.88 2.22 -2.30
C LEU A 188 9.91 3.16 -3.04
N CYS A 189 8.95 2.59 -3.77
CA CYS A 189 7.88 3.34 -4.43
C CYS A 189 7.03 4.14 -3.43
N ALA A 190 6.70 3.56 -2.27
CA ALA A 190 5.97 4.25 -1.22
C ALA A 190 6.73 5.49 -0.69
N ILE A 191 8.04 5.34 -0.41
CA ILE A 191 8.92 6.43 0.05
C ILE A 191 9.06 7.52 -1.02
N PHE A 192 9.26 7.12 -2.27
CA PHE A 192 9.47 8.00 -3.41
C PHE A 192 8.27 8.91 -3.67
N TYR A 193 7.07 8.34 -3.83
CA TYR A 193 5.86 9.13 -4.00
C TYR A 193 5.43 9.83 -2.70
N GLY A 194 5.86 9.33 -1.54
CA GLY A 194 5.72 10.06 -0.28
C GLY A 194 6.45 11.41 -0.31
N ASP A 195 7.60 11.47 -0.98
CA ASP A 195 8.33 12.72 -1.21
C ASP A 195 7.63 13.68 -2.18
N LEU A 196 7.07 13.15 -3.28
CA LEU A 196 6.21 13.92 -4.17
C LEU A 196 5.02 14.54 -3.41
N GLU A 197 4.37 13.76 -2.56
CA GLU A 197 3.22 14.22 -1.79
C GLU A 197 3.58 15.36 -0.83
N ARG A 198 4.71 15.21 -0.12
CA ARG A 198 5.21 16.24 0.80
C ARG A 198 5.66 17.53 0.10
N THR A 199 6.02 17.46 -1.19
CA THR A 199 6.55 18.61 -1.92
C THR A 199 5.49 19.30 -2.78
N LYS A 200 4.60 18.53 -3.43
CA LYS A 200 3.60 19.04 -4.39
C LYS A 200 2.18 19.03 -3.87
N LEU A 201 1.86 18.16 -2.90
CA LEU A 201 0.49 17.89 -2.45
C LEU A 201 0.25 18.26 -0.97
N VAL A 202 1.01 19.21 -0.44
CA VAL A 202 0.94 19.64 0.99
C VAL A 202 -0.49 19.98 1.43
N PHE A 203 -1.26 20.65 0.58
CA PHE A 203 -2.66 21.04 0.87
C PHE A 203 -3.59 19.86 1.15
N THR A 204 -3.23 18.64 0.73
CA THR A 204 -4.05 17.45 1.00
C THR A 204 -4.04 17.05 2.47
N ALA A 205 -3.15 17.62 3.29
CA ALA A 205 -3.13 17.48 4.73
C ALA A 205 -4.04 18.49 5.47
N ASP A 206 -4.62 19.46 4.75
CA ASP A 206 -5.51 20.46 5.35
C ASP A 206 -6.79 19.82 5.91
N PRO A 207 -7.42 20.42 6.95
CA PRO A 207 -8.68 19.93 7.49
C PRO A 207 -9.76 19.81 6.40
N GLY A 208 -10.54 18.73 6.44
CA GLY A 208 -11.56 18.44 5.42
C GLY A 208 -11.04 17.68 4.20
N ASN A 209 -9.76 17.28 4.20
CA ASN A 209 -9.13 16.46 3.17
C ASN A 209 -8.67 15.10 3.71
N VAL A 210 -8.61 14.09 2.83
CA VAL A 210 -7.85 12.86 3.05
C VAL A 210 -7.27 12.35 1.73
N LEU A 211 -5.97 12.04 1.75
CA LEU A 211 -5.27 11.40 0.65
C LEU A 211 -4.87 9.98 1.06
N LEU A 212 -5.20 9.02 0.19
CA LEU A 212 -4.76 7.64 0.29
C LEU A 212 -4.06 7.24 -1.01
N ARG A 213 -3.00 6.45 -0.89
CA ARG A 213 -2.36 5.82 -2.03
C ARG A 213 -2.07 4.35 -1.78
N PHE A 214 -2.50 3.50 -2.69
CA PHE A 214 -2.15 2.09 -2.67
C PHE A 214 -1.26 1.80 -3.88
N VAL A 215 0.05 1.85 -3.66
CA VAL A 215 1.07 1.76 -4.72
C VAL A 215 0.94 2.93 -5.71
N ASP A 216 0.29 2.73 -6.86
CA ASP A 216 0.06 3.66 -7.96
C ASP A 216 -1.34 4.26 -7.99
N ASP A 217 -2.30 3.64 -7.30
CA ASP A 217 -3.67 4.12 -7.22
C ASP A 217 -3.81 5.19 -6.13
N TYR A 218 -4.08 6.43 -6.54
CA TYR A 218 -4.44 7.53 -5.65
C TYR A 218 -5.95 7.61 -5.43
N LEU A 219 -6.34 7.97 -4.20
CA LEU A 219 -7.69 8.36 -3.84
C LEU A 219 -7.64 9.61 -2.96
N PHE A 220 -8.20 10.70 -3.47
CA PHE A 220 -8.37 11.95 -2.75
C PHE A 220 -9.85 12.17 -2.46
N ILE A 221 -10.18 12.44 -1.20
CA ILE A 221 -11.53 12.77 -0.75
C ILE A 221 -11.49 14.09 -0.01
N THR A 222 -12.38 15.01 -0.37
CA THR A 222 -12.44 16.34 0.25
C THR A 222 -13.87 16.84 0.38
N THR A 223 -14.11 17.75 1.31
CA THR A 223 -15.36 18.52 1.43
C THR A 223 -15.39 19.75 0.51
N ASP A 224 -14.27 20.11 -0.12
CA ASP A 224 -14.13 21.29 -0.97
C ASP A 224 -13.82 20.91 -2.42
N VAL A 225 -14.74 21.26 -3.33
CA VAL A 225 -14.57 21.02 -4.77
C VAL A 225 -13.35 21.74 -5.34
N THR A 226 -12.94 22.88 -4.78
CA THR A 226 -11.77 23.61 -5.28
C THR A 226 -10.48 22.86 -4.97
N ALA A 227 -10.38 22.24 -3.78
CA ALA A 227 -9.29 21.34 -3.44
C ALA A 227 -9.26 20.10 -4.36
N ALA A 228 -10.42 19.52 -4.69
CA ALA A 228 -10.51 18.39 -5.61
C ALA A 228 -10.02 18.73 -7.02
N ARG A 229 -10.40 19.91 -7.54
CA ARG A 229 -9.93 20.43 -8.84
C ARG A 229 -8.45 20.77 -8.81
N LYS A 230 -7.95 21.34 -7.71
CA LYS A 230 -6.53 21.62 -7.51
C LYS A 230 -5.71 20.33 -7.55
N PHE A 231 -6.18 19.27 -6.88
CA PHE A 231 -5.55 17.96 -6.91
C PHE A 231 -5.49 17.37 -8.34
N LEU A 232 -6.62 17.38 -9.07
CA LEU A 232 -6.66 16.97 -10.48
C LEU A 232 -5.65 17.76 -11.32
N SER A 233 -5.68 19.09 -11.23
CA SER A 233 -4.81 19.94 -12.03
C SER A 233 -3.33 19.67 -11.76
N ILE A 234 -2.92 19.59 -10.49
CA ILE A 234 -1.52 19.33 -10.13
C ILE A 234 -1.07 17.96 -10.65
N MET A 235 -1.88 16.93 -10.48
CA MET A 235 -1.51 15.57 -10.89
C MET A 235 -1.51 15.38 -12.40
N HIS A 236 -2.46 15.97 -13.14
CA HIS A 236 -2.50 15.91 -14.61
C HIS A 236 -1.42 16.76 -15.29
N GLN A 237 -0.88 17.79 -14.62
CA GLN A 237 0.33 18.48 -15.12
C GLN A 237 1.54 17.55 -15.24
N GLY A 238 1.52 16.43 -14.50
CA GLY A 238 2.62 15.48 -14.43
C GLY A 238 3.80 16.01 -13.62
N HIS A 239 4.63 15.09 -13.12
CA HIS A 239 5.84 15.42 -12.38
C HIS A 239 7.01 14.63 -12.98
N PRO A 240 7.68 15.16 -14.02
CA PRO A 240 8.76 14.48 -14.71
C PRO A 240 9.92 14.08 -13.79
N GLU A 241 10.22 14.90 -12.77
CA GLU A 241 11.26 14.61 -11.78
C GLU A 241 10.91 13.43 -10.86
N TYR A 242 9.66 12.98 -10.88
CA TYR A 242 9.19 11.78 -10.20
C TYR A 242 8.73 10.70 -11.20
N GLY A 243 8.90 10.87 -12.51
CA GLY A 243 8.30 9.97 -13.50
C GLY A 243 6.79 9.76 -13.32
N CYS A 244 6.10 10.72 -12.69
CA CYS A 244 4.70 10.61 -12.33
C CYS A 244 3.84 11.11 -13.49
N ILE A 245 3.18 10.19 -14.16
CA ILE A 245 2.30 10.46 -15.30
C ILE A 245 0.97 9.76 -15.04
N ILE A 246 -0.14 10.50 -15.12
CA ILE A 246 -1.48 9.97 -14.84
C ILE A 246 -2.05 9.26 -16.07
N ALA A 247 -2.67 8.11 -15.84
CA ALA A 247 -3.53 7.44 -16.80
C ALA A 247 -4.88 8.16 -16.86
N GLU A 248 -4.97 9.16 -17.74
CA GLU A 248 -6.17 10.00 -17.87
C GLU A 248 -7.45 9.17 -18.08
N GLU A 249 -7.36 8.11 -18.88
CA GLU A 249 -8.46 7.18 -19.17
C GLU A 249 -8.96 6.40 -17.93
N LYS A 250 -8.17 6.35 -16.87
CA LYS A 250 -8.52 5.72 -15.58
C LYS A 250 -8.83 6.75 -14.49
N THR A 251 -8.91 8.03 -14.84
CA THR A 251 -9.28 9.08 -13.90
C THR A 251 -10.78 9.05 -13.64
N LEU A 252 -11.16 8.90 -12.37
CA LEU A 252 -12.55 8.85 -11.93
C LEU A 252 -12.84 9.98 -10.95
N THR A 253 -13.98 10.64 -11.11
CA THR A 253 -14.46 11.68 -10.19
C THR A 253 -15.94 11.49 -9.90
N ASN A 254 -16.46 12.10 -8.83
CA ASN A 254 -17.91 12.17 -8.59
C ASN A 254 -18.51 13.56 -8.87
N PHE A 255 -17.75 14.41 -9.58
CA PHE A 255 -18.14 15.74 -10.00
C PHE A 255 -17.56 16.03 -11.38
N VAL A 256 -18.20 16.95 -12.09
CA VAL A 256 -17.73 17.41 -13.40
C VAL A 256 -16.63 18.45 -13.20
N ASP A 257 -15.49 18.22 -13.85
CA ASP A 257 -14.44 19.22 -14.04
C ASP A 257 -14.49 19.76 -15.47
N VAL A 258 -14.20 21.06 -15.64
CA VAL A 258 -14.25 21.73 -16.95
C VAL A 258 -12.88 21.66 -17.65
N GLY A 259 -11.79 21.56 -16.88
CA GLY A 259 -10.42 21.59 -17.40
C GLY A 259 -9.84 20.22 -17.73
N THR A 260 -10.39 19.15 -17.17
CA THR A 260 -9.85 17.79 -17.26
C THR A 260 -10.95 16.81 -17.66
N HIS A 261 -10.71 15.99 -18.68
CA HIS A 261 -11.65 14.93 -19.04
C HIS A 261 -11.55 13.79 -18.03
N THR A 262 -12.66 13.50 -17.33
CA THR A 262 -12.72 12.44 -16.32
C THR A 262 -13.93 11.55 -16.54
N THR A 263 -13.83 10.29 -16.10
CA THR A 263 -15.02 9.42 -15.98
C THR A 263 -15.79 9.85 -14.72
N VAL A 264 -16.95 10.48 -14.91
CA VAL A 264 -17.78 10.96 -13.80
C VAL A 264 -18.75 9.88 -13.33
N LEU A 265 -18.65 9.51 -12.05
CA LEU A 265 -19.62 8.70 -11.32
C LEU A 265 -20.61 9.61 -10.59
N PRO A 266 -21.81 9.85 -11.15
CA PRO A 266 -22.78 10.74 -10.52
C PRO A 266 -23.24 10.18 -9.17
N PRO A 267 -23.10 10.94 -8.06
CA PRO A 267 -23.46 10.47 -6.72
C PRO A 267 -24.97 10.28 -6.52
N ASP A 268 -25.79 10.85 -7.41
CA ASP A 268 -27.26 10.89 -7.32
C ASP A 268 -27.96 10.20 -8.49
N ALA A 269 -27.23 9.48 -9.36
CA ALA A 269 -27.90 8.70 -10.39
C ALA A 269 -28.51 7.43 -9.78
N GLU A 270 -29.83 7.45 -9.59
CA GLU A 270 -30.63 6.24 -9.40
C GLU A 270 -30.51 5.37 -10.66
N CYS A 271 -29.46 4.55 -10.76
CA CYS A 271 -29.45 3.53 -11.79
C CYS A 271 -30.23 2.33 -11.31
N VAL A 272 -31.33 2.04 -12.00
CA VAL A 272 -32.08 0.81 -11.86
C VAL A 272 -31.27 -0.31 -12.52
N CYS A 273 -30.39 -0.95 -11.75
CA CYS A 273 -29.78 -2.21 -12.17
C CYS A 273 -30.86 -3.31 -12.19
N LYS A 274 -31.45 -3.56 -13.37
CA LYS A 274 -32.42 -4.66 -13.58
C LYS A 274 -31.67 -6.00 -13.59
N TYR A 275 -31.55 -6.65 -12.44
CA TYR A 275 -31.24 -8.08 -12.39
C TYR A 275 -32.54 -8.87 -12.49
N ALA A 276 -32.76 -9.50 -13.65
CA ALA A 276 -33.84 -10.47 -13.83
C ALA A 276 -33.43 -11.80 -13.18
N THR A 277 -33.59 -11.90 -11.87
CA THR A 277 -33.73 -13.19 -11.20
C THR A 277 -35.12 -13.26 -10.61
N THR A 278 -35.82 -14.33 -10.96
CA THR A 278 -37.20 -14.65 -10.63
C THR A 278 -37.61 -14.20 -9.22
N GLN A 279 -38.58 -13.28 -9.18
CA GLN A 279 -39.46 -12.99 -8.04
C GLN A 279 -38.91 -12.27 -6.78
N ARG A 280 -37.95 -11.34 -6.92
CA ARG A 280 -37.79 -10.19 -6.00
C ARG A 280 -36.97 -9.07 -6.64
N LEU A 281 -37.60 -7.96 -7.00
CA LEU A 281 -36.89 -6.74 -7.37
C LEU A 281 -36.15 -6.20 -6.14
N ARG A 282 -34.82 -6.29 -6.13
CA ARG A 282 -33.98 -5.47 -5.24
C ARG A 282 -33.50 -4.27 -6.03
N ILE A 283 -33.82 -3.06 -5.53
CA ILE A 283 -33.20 -1.82 -5.98
C ILE A 283 -31.74 -1.89 -5.53
N LEU A 284 -30.82 -2.15 -6.46
CA LEU A 284 -29.39 -1.97 -6.20
C LEU A 284 -29.07 -0.53 -6.62
N THR A 285 -28.85 0.36 -5.65
CA THR A 285 -28.34 1.72 -5.88
C THR A 285 -26.90 1.62 -6.42
N CYS A 286 -26.77 1.45 -7.73
CA CYS A 286 -25.52 1.02 -8.37
C CYS A 286 -24.43 2.10 -8.49
N PHE A 287 -24.69 3.38 -8.18
CA PHE A 287 -23.74 4.48 -8.46
C PHE A 287 -23.37 5.34 -7.25
N ILE A 288 -23.80 4.99 -6.05
CA ILE A 288 -23.38 5.72 -4.84
C ILE A 288 -22.00 5.27 -4.32
N ASP A 289 -21.49 4.17 -4.86
CA ASP A 289 -20.30 3.48 -4.44
C ASP A 289 -19.12 3.82 -5.36
N PHE A 290 -18.03 4.33 -4.78
CA PHE A 290 -16.83 4.75 -5.50
C PHE A 290 -15.77 3.63 -5.49
N PRO A 291 -15.35 3.09 -6.66
CA PRO A 291 -14.44 1.95 -6.71
C PRO A 291 -12.97 2.36 -6.53
N TRP A 292 -12.26 1.66 -5.64
CA TRP A 292 -10.82 1.86 -5.43
C TRP A 292 -10.12 0.60 -4.88
N CYS A 293 -9.08 0.13 -5.58
CA CYS A 293 -8.24 -1.02 -5.21
C CYS A 293 -9.01 -2.28 -4.75
N GLY A 294 -10.00 -2.71 -5.54
CA GLY A 294 -10.82 -3.91 -5.25
C GLY A 294 -11.87 -3.72 -4.14
N ARG A 295 -12.14 -2.48 -3.75
CA ARG A 295 -13.16 -2.08 -2.77
C ARG A 295 -14.09 -1.06 -3.40
N VAL A 296 -15.24 -0.89 -2.78
CA VAL A 296 -16.15 0.21 -3.03
C VAL A 296 -16.34 1.03 -1.75
N ILE A 297 -16.39 2.35 -1.91
CA ILE A 297 -16.52 3.31 -0.81
C ILE A 297 -17.78 4.13 -1.05
N HIS A 298 -18.74 4.05 -0.11
CA HIS A 298 -19.99 4.78 -0.24
C HIS A 298 -19.73 6.30 -0.14
N MET A 299 -20.10 7.04 -1.18
CA MET A 299 -19.70 8.46 -1.35
C MET A 299 -20.30 9.43 -0.33
N ARG A 300 -21.34 9.04 0.42
CA ARG A 300 -21.94 9.86 1.49
C ARG A 300 -21.52 9.48 2.91
N GLU A 301 -21.48 8.18 3.22
CA GLU A 301 -21.22 7.69 4.59
C GLU A 301 -19.81 7.12 4.79
N LEU A 302 -18.99 7.00 3.72
CA LEU A 302 -17.65 6.42 3.76
C LEU A 302 -17.61 4.99 4.32
N SER A 303 -18.72 4.25 4.20
CA SER A 303 -18.72 2.81 4.46
C SER A 303 -17.88 2.12 3.37
N VAL A 304 -17.10 1.12 3.76
CA VAL A 304 -16.17 0.42 2.87
C VAL A 304 -16.61 -1.02 2.72
N GLN A 305 -16.74 -1.49 1.48
CA GLN A 305 -17.10 -2.88 1.17
C GLN A 305 -16.14 -3.45 0.13
N TRP A 306 -16.10 -4.77 0.03
CA TRP A 306 -15.38 -5.44 -1.07
C TRP A 306 -16.13 -5.26 -2.37
N ASP A 307 -15.42 -4.94 -3.44
CA ASP A 307 -15.99 -4.96 -4.78
C ASP A 307 -16.16 -6.42 -5.20
N TYR A 308 -17.37 -6.96 -5.05
CA TYR A 308 -17.76 -8.26 -5.58
C TYR A 308 -18.25 -8.17 -7.03
N GLY A 309 -18.55 -6.96 -7.52
CA GLY A 309 -19.01 -6.72 -8.89
C GLY A 309 -17.99 -7.17 -9.93
N ARG A 310 -16.68 -7.07 -9.61
CA ARG A 310 -15.58 -7.59 -10.45
C ARG A 310 -15.63 -9.08 -10.78
N TYR A 311 -16.39 -9.88 -10.02
CA TYR A 311 -16.57 -11.31 -10.28
C TYR A 311 -17.82 -11.61 -11.13
N ASN A 312 -18.65 -10.61 -11.41
CA ASN A 312 -19.85 -10.80 -12.22
C ASN A 312 -19.48 -11.32 -13.62
N GLY A 313 -20.17 -12.37 -14.08
CA GLY A 313 -19.89 -13.02 -15.36
C GLY A 313 -18.58 -13.83 -15.41
N ARG A 314 -17.83 -13.95 -14.30
CA ARG A 314 -16.60 -14.76 -14.23
C ARG A 314 -16.87 -16.09 -13.53
N HIS A 315 -16.29 -17.16 -14.06
CA HIS A 315 -16.38 -18.48 -13.43
C HIS A 315 -15.57 -18.52 -12.13
N VAL A 316 -16.19 -18.96 -11.02
CA VAL A 316 -15.57 -18.96 -9.68
C VAL A 316 -14.26 -19.74 -9.62
N ALA A 317 -14.12 -20.78 -10.45
CA ALA A 317 -12.90 -21.60 -10.49
C ALA A 317 -11.65 -20.78 -10.86
N HIS A 318 -11.78 -19.67 -11.60
CA HIS A 318 -10.64 -18.80 -11.93
C HIS A 318 -10.11 -18.02 -10.72
N GLY A 319 -10.90 -17.90 -9.65
CA GLY A 319 -10.49 -17.25 -8.40
C GLY A 319 -9.99 -18.22 -7.32
N LEU A 320 -9.99 -19.52 -7.59
CA LEU A 320 -9.65 -20.55 -6.62
C LEU A 320 -8.38 -21.30 -7.03
N THR A 321 -7.42 -21.39 -6.11
CA THR A 321 -6.26 -22.29 -6.26
C THR A 321 -6.49 -23.54 -5.42
N VAL A 322 -6.67 -24.68 -6.09
CA VAL A 322 -6.88 -25.99 -5.45
C VAL A 322 -5.55 -26.73 -5.36
N ASP A 323 -5.20 -27.20 -4.17
CA ASP A 323 -3.98 -27.99 -3.93
C ASP A 323 -4.31 -29.48 -4.03
N TYR A 324 -3.69 -30.18 -4.99
CA TYR A 324 -3.88 -31.62 -5.23
C TYR A 324 -2.88 -32.51 -4.48
N GLY A 325 -2.17 -31.96 -3.48
CA GLY A 325 -1.21 -32.71 -2.68
C GLY A 325 -1.87 -33.73 -1.74
N ARG A 326 -1.06 -34.36 -0.89
CA ARG A 326 -1.46 -35.50 -0.03
C ARG A 326 -2.59 -35.21 0.98
N GLN A 327 -2.86 -33.94 1.31
CA GLN A 327 -3.88 -33.55 2.28
C GLN A 327 -4.70 -32.36 1.76
N PRO A 328 -5.47 -32.55 0.67
CA PRO A 328 -6.14 -31.45 -0.02
C PRO A 328 -7.19 -30.79 0.89
N GLY A 329 -7.97 -31.59 1.65
CA GLY A 329 -8.97 -31.08 2.58
C GLY A 329 -8.41 -30.25 3.74
N ALA A 330 -7.27 -30.66 4.32
CA ALA A 330 -6.62 -29.91 5.40
C ALA A 330 -6.04 -28.57 4.90
N LYS A 331 -5.43 -28.59 3.71
CA LYS A 331 -4.92 -27.37 3.06
C LYS A 331 -6.05 -26.44 2.65
N PHE A 332 -7.15 -26.98 2.11
CA PHE A 332 -8.35 -26.22 1.77
C PHE A 332 -8.95 -25.54 3.01
N ARG A 333 -9.15 -26.30 4.10
CA ARG A 333 -9.60 -25.76 5.39
C ARG A 333 -8.68 -24.65 5.89
N THR A 334 -7.37 -24.85 5.83
CA THR A 334 -6.39 -23.85 6.28
C THR A 334 -6.43 -22.59 5.43
N ARG A 335 -6.67 -22.69 4.11
CA ARG A 335 -6.80 -21.53 3.22
C ARG A 335 -8.10 -20.75 3.44
N PHE A 336 -9.21 -21.44 3.73
CA PHE A 336 -10.51 -20.79 3.95
C PHE A 336 -10.68 -20.17 5.35
N LEU A 337 -9.89 -20.62 6.32
CA LEU A 337 -9.91 -20.10 7.70
C LEU A 337 -8.83 -19.02 7.96
N GLN A 338 -8.00 -18.70 6.97
CA GLN A 338 -7.07 -17.56 6.98
C GLN A 338 -7.72 -16.35 6.33
#